data_AF-A0A0K2G7H3-F1
#
_entry.id   AF-A0A0K2G7H3-F1
#
_cell.length_a   1.000
_cell.length_b   1.000
_cell.length_c   1.000
_cell.angle_alpha   90.00
_cell.angle_beta   90.00
_cell.angle_gamma   90.00
#
_symmetry.space_group_name_H-M   'P 1'
#
loop_
_entity.id
_entity.type
_entity.pdbx_description
1 polymer ?
#
loop_
_entity_poly.entity_id
_entity_poly.type
_entity_poly.pdbx_seq_one_letter_code
_entity_poly.pdbx_strand_id
1 'polypeptide(L)'
;MGTGDRDSLSRSEPPLWSIGLAVVVILLAPLVLYSLAPSGPLREGDTIFSEGQQRVLLRTASGASSLQEGEICLLDPGNPLIIIGTPGDQPDEAILAQVQGNPAIEWPFCPPHAEVLLKAHQIYQKPDVLKQAQELLTYLLGR
;
A
#
# COMPACT_ATOMS: atom_id res chain seq x y z
N MET A 1 -73.48 8.21 -0.35
CA MET A 1 -72.54 7.12 -0.73
C MET A 1 -71.27 7.80 -1.22
N GLY A 2 -70.19 7.90 -0.46
CA GLY A 2 -69.51 6.83 0.28
C GLY A 2 -68.47 6.19 -0.65
N THR A 3 -67.37 6.91 -0.93
CA THR A 3 -66.01 6.71 -0.39
C THR A 3 -65.32 5.46 -0.89
N GLY A 4 -64.08 5.63 -1.35
CA GLY A 4 -63.10 4.54 -1.26
C GLY A 4 -62.17 4.46 -2.45
N ASP A 5 -61.27 5.43 -2.52
CA ASP A 5 -59.86 5.23 -2.86
C ASP A 5 -59.41 3.77 -2.72
N ARG A 6 -58.91 3.20 -3.80
CA ARG A 6 -58.06 2.00 -3.77
C ARG A 6 -56.74 2.29 -4.45
N ASP A 7 -56.13 3.42 -4.10
CA ASP A 7 -54.69 3.52 -4.02
C ASP A 7 -54.21 2.61 -2.87
N SER A 8 -53.81 1.37 -3.20
CA SER A 8 -52.79 0.65 -2.43
C SER A 8 -52.57 -0.74 -3.01
N LEU A 9 -51.42 -0.91 -3.67
CA LEU A 9 -50.48 -2.04 -3.60
C LEU A 9 -49.67 -2.18 -4.91
N SER A 10 -49.24 -1.07 -5.51
CA SER A 10 -47.92 -1.09 -6.16
C SER A 10 -46.90 -1.12 -5.02
N ARG A 11 -46.75 -2.28 -4.38
CA ARG A 11 -45.56 -2.56 -3.59
C ARG A 11 -44.45 -2.65 -4.63
N SER A 12 -43.81 -1.51 -4.90
CA SER A 12 -42.60 -1.41 -5.70
C SER A 12 -41.49 -2.17 -4.98
N GLU A 13 -41.51 -3.49 -5.10
CA GLU A 13 -40.37 -4.31 -4.78
C GLU A 13 -39.23 -3.82 -5.70
N PRO A 14 -38.07 -3.47 -5.12
CA PRO A 14 -36.97 -2.98 -5.92
C PRO A 14 -36.62 -4.06 -6.96
N PRO A 15 -36.52 -3.72 -8.26
CA PRO A 15 -36.20 -4.70 -9.30
C PRO A 15 -34.89 -5.40 -8.92
N LEU A 16 -34.77 -6.71 -9.17
CA LEU A 16 -33.60 -7.50 -8.75
C LEU A 16 -32.26 -6.89 -9.21
N TRP A 17 -32.26 -6.18 -10.33
CA TRP A 17 -31.11 -5.43 -10.82
C TRP A 17 -30.65 -4.31 -9.86
N SER A 18 -31.58 -3.63 -9.18
CA SER A 18 -31.26 -2.61 -8.18
C SER A 18 -30.64 -3.20 -6.92
N ILE A 19 -31.05 -4.41 -6.52
CA ILE A 19 -30.42 -5.16 -5.42
C ILE A 19 -28.99 -5.54 -5.82
N GLY A 20 -28.80 -6.08 -7.02
CA GLY A 20 -27.48 -6.42 -7.55
C GLY A 20 -26.53 -5.22 -7.61
N LEU A 21 -27.02 -4.08 -8.09
CA LEU A 21 -26.26 -2.83 -8.14
C LEU A 21 -25.90 -2.33 -6.73
N ALA A 22 -26.84 -2.38 -5.78
CA ALA A 22 -26.58 -2.01 -4.40
C ALA A 22 -25.48 -2.87 -3.77
N VAL A 23 -25.53 -4.20 -3.99
CA VAL A 23 -24.48 -5.12 -3.51
C VAL A 23 -23.12 -4.76 -4.10
N VAL A 24 -23.05 -4.51 -5.42
CA VAL A 24 -21.80 -4.10 -6.08
C VAL A 24 -21.25 -2.80 -5.47
N VAL A 25 -22.10 -1.80 -5.25
CA VAL A 25 -21.68 -0.52 -4.62
C VAL A 25 -21.18 -0.74 -3.20
N ILE A 26 -21.89 -1.55 -2.39
CA ILE A 26 -21.48 -1.84 -1.01
C ILE A 26 -20.13 -2.56 -0.96
N LEU A 27 -19.82 -3.40 -1.96
CA LEU A 27 -18.53 -4.09 -2.03
C LEU A 27 -17.41 -3.19 -2.58
N LEU A 28 -17.69 -2.36 -3.59
CA LEU A 28 -16.68 -1.51 -4.23
C LEU A 28 -16.39 -0.23 -3.45
N ALA A 29 -17.39 0.36 -2.80
CA ALA A 29 -17.22 1.63 -2.10
C ALA A 29 -16.13 1.57 -1.00
N PRO A 30 -16.07 0.56 -0.12
CA PRO A 30 -14.99 0.46 0.86
C PRO A 30 -13.60 0.36 0.22
N LEU A 31 -13.47 -0.37 -0.89
CA LEU A 31 -12.20 -0.52 -1.62
C LEU A 31 -11.74 0.83 -2.19
N VAL A 32 -12.64 1.56 -2.86
CA VAL A 32 -12.34 2.87 -3.44
C VAL A 32 -12.00 3.89 -2.35
N LEU A 33 -12.82 3.96 -1.30
CA LEU A 33 -12.60 4.91 -0.20
C LEU A 33 -11.29 4.61 0.56
N TYR A 34 -10.95 3.33 0.78
CA TYR A 34 -9.71 2.94 1.43
C TYR A 34 -8.47 3.28 0.57
N SER A 35 -8.59 3.09 -0.75
CA SER A 35 -7.53 3.40 -1.72
C SER A 35 -7.27 4.90 -1.83
N LEU A 36 -8.29 5.75 -1.66
CA LEU A 36 -8.17 7.21 -1.73
C LEU A 36 -7.86 7.85 -0.38
N ALA A 37 -8.09 7.13 0.72
CA ALA A 37 -7.83 7.68 2.04
C ALA A 37 -6.34 8.02 2.18
N PRO A 38 -5.99 9.25 2.57
CA PRO A 38 -4.60 9.66 2.72
C PRO A 38 -3.87 8.75 3.70
N SER A 39 -2.59 8.51 3.42
CA SER A 39 -1.68 7.89 4.38
C SER A 39 -1.66 8.73 5.66
N GLY A 40 -1.65 8.07 6.82
CA GLY A 40 -1.49 8.77 8.08
C GLY A 40 -0.09 9.38 8.20
N PRO A 41 0.20 10.17 9.26
CA PRO A 41 1.57 10.58 9.53
C PRO A 41 2.45 9.34 9.72
N LEU A 42 3.62 9.33 9.09
CA LEU A 42 4.62 8.26 9.21
C LEU A 42 5.13 8.23 10.66
N ARG A 43 5.14 7.04 11.25
CA ARG A 43 5.60 6.81 12.63
C ARG A 43 6.68 5.74 12.65
N GLU A 44 7.52 5.81 13.68
CA GLU A 44 8.42 4.71 14.01
C GLU A 44 7.62 3.43 14.23
N GLY A 45 8.12 2.33 13.66
CA GLY A 45 7.45 1.03 13.65
C GLY A 45 6.47 0.82 12.50
N ASP A 46 6.15 1.84 11.70
CA ASP A 46 5.30 1.65 10.52
C ASP A 46 6.00 0.80 9.47
N THR A 47 5.24 -0.12 8.86
CA THR A 47 5.67 -0.85 7.67
C THR A 47 5.41 -0.01 6.43
N ILE A 48 6.45 0.15 5.63
CA ILE A 48 6.42 0.86 4.35
C ILE A 48 7.05 -0.01 3.27
N PHE A 49 6.81 0.36 2.02
CA PHE A 49 7.38 -0.29 0.85
C PHE A 49 7.99 0.78 -0.06
N SER A 50 8.98 0.40 -0.87
CA SER A 50 9.59 1.32 -1.82
C SER A 50 8.69 1.51 -3.04
N GLU A 51 8.55 2.74 -3.52
CA GLU A 51 7.85 3.03 -4.78
C GLU A 51 8.69 2.55 -5.97
N GLY A 52 8.49 1.29 -6.35
CA GLY A 52 9.30 0.62 -7.37
C GLY A 52 10.73 0.33 -6.91
N GLN A 53 11.57 -0.08 -7.86
CA GLN A 53 12.98 -0.34 -7.63
C GLN A 53 13.77 0.97 -7.64
N GLN A 54 14.50 1.25 -6.57
CA GLN A 54 15.20 2.52 -6.41
C GLN A 54 16.51 2.39 -5.64
N ARG A 55 17.44 3.31 -5.92
CA ARG A 55 18.76 3.35 -5.31
C ARG A 55 18.74 4.16 -4.04
N VAL A 56 19.28 3.60 -2.97
CA VAL A 56 19.24 4.21 -1.63
C VAL A 56 20.60 4.14 -0.97
N LEU A 57 20.84 5.08 -0.06
CA LEU A 57 22.09 5.18 0.66
C LEU A 57 22.03 4.30 1.92
N LEU A 58 23.02 3.41 2.05
CA LEU A 58 23.18 2.53 3.19
C LEU A 58 23.78 3.33 4.35
N ARG A 59 23.05 3.38 5.47
CA ARG A 59 23.50 4.03 6.71
C ARG A 59 24.26 3.06 7.60
N THR A 60 23.82 1.81 7.65
CA THR A 60 24.53 0.76 8.38
C THR A 60 24.27 -0.55 7.66
N ALA A 61 25.34 -1.22 7.28
CA ALA A 61 25.26 -2.58 6.78
C ALA A 61 25.01 -3.53 7.95
N SER A 62 24.05 -4.44 7.77
CA SER A 62 23.92 -5.60 8.66
C SER A 62 25.26 -6.31 8.74
N GLY A 63 25.67 -6.76 9.94
CA GLY A 63 27.01 -7.32 10.20
C GLY A 63 27.39 -8.56 9.39
N ALA A 64 26.48 -9.06 8.54
CA ALA A 64 26.73 -10.15 7.59
C ALA A 64 27.01 -9.68 6.14
N SER A 65 26.95 -8.38 5.84
CA SER A 65 27.17 -7.85 4.49
C SER A 65 28.53 -7.20 4.32
N SER A 66 29.13 -7.41 3.15
CA SER A 66 30.39 -6.78 2.73
C SER A 66 30.23 -5.31 2.34
N LEU A 67 29.00 -4.80 2.33
CA LEU A 67 28.71 -3.41 1.97
C LEU A 67 29.14 -2.48 3.12
N GLN A 68 29.74 -1.35 2.78
CA GLN A 68 30.17 -0.34 3.75
C GLN A 68 29.11 0.75 3.93
N GLU A 69 29.13 1.44 5.08
CA GLU A 69 28.33 2.66 5.27
C GLU A 69 28.65 3.67 4.16
N GLY A 70 27.61 4.28 3.59
CA GLY A 70 27.70 5.22 2.48
C GLY A 70 27.61 4.58 1.09
N GLU A 71 27.62 3.25 0.98
CA GLU A 71 27.40 2.58 -0.30
C GLU A 71 25.93 2.63 -0.74
N ILE A 72 25.70 2.48 -2.04
CA ILE A 72 24.38 2.53 -2.65
C ILE A 72 23.91 1.10 -2.92
N CYS A 73 22.73 0.76 -2.45
CA CYS A 73 22.05 -0.49 -2.75
C CYS A 73 20.69 -0.25 -3.41
N LEU A 74 20.13 -1.29 -4.03
CA LEU A 74 18.83 -1.24 -4.69
C LEU A 74 17.73 -1.78 -3.76
N LEU A 75 16.66 -1.01 -3.55
CA LEU A 75 15.46 -1.50 -2.87
C LEU A 75 14.56 -2.27 -3.83
N ASP A 76 13.95 -3.32 -3.30
CA ASP A 76 12.93 -4.10 -3.96
C ASP A 76 11.54 -3.71 -3.40
N PRO A 77 10.59 -3.27 -4.24
CA PRO A 77 9.24 -2.90 -3.81
C PRO A 77 8.46 -4.07 -3.19
N GLY A 78 8.85 -5.31 -3.46
CA GLY A 78 8.27 -6.50 -2.84
C GLY A 78 8.71 -6.73 -1.39
N ASN A 79 9.77 -6.07 -0.93
CA ASN A 79 10.31 -6.26 0.41
C ASN A 79 9.85 -5.16 1.37
N PRO A 80 9.25 -5.51 2.52
CA PRO A 80 8.83 -4.53 3.51
C PRO A 80 10.04 -3.87 4.18
N LEU A 81 9.84 -2.61 4.56
CA LEU A 81 10.75 -1.77 5.32
C LEU A 81 10.03 -1.34 6.61
N ILE A 82 10.76 -1.23 7.71
CA ILE A 82 10.22 -0.69 8.97
C ILE A 82 10.88 0.66 9.25
N ILE A 83 10.08 1.68 9.52
CA ILE A 83 10.61 2.99 9.92
C ILE A 83 11.23 2.85 11.31
N ILE A 84 12.51 3.19 11.44
CA ILE A 84 13.22 3.20 12.73
C ILE A 84 13.44 4.60 13.28
N GLY A 85 13.25 5.64 12.46
CA GLY A 85 13.25 7.03 12.93
C GLY A 85 13.47 8.02 11.80
N THR A 86 13.50 9.30 12.16
CA THR A 86 14.04 10.36 11.31
C THR A 86 15.45 10.70 11.79
N PRO A 87 16.48 10.68 10.92
CA PRO A 87 17.82 11.10 11.31
C PRO A 87 17.74 12.57 11.72
N GLY A 88 17.99 12.86 13.00
CA GLY A 88 17.80 14.19 13.58
C GLY A 88 18.47 15.32 12.80
N ASP A 89 17.81 16.49 12.83
CA ASP A 89 18.25 17.82 12.37
C ASP A 89 18.71 17.94 10.90
N GLN A 90 18.30 17.00 10.03
CA GLN A 90 18.44 17.18 8.58
C GLN A 90 17.19 17.85 7.99
N PRO A 91 17.36 18.95 7.23
CA PRO A 91 16.25 19.74 6.69
C PRO A 91 15.53 19.09 5.50
N ASP A 92 16.09 18.02 4.95
CA ASP A 92 15.45 17.17 3.94
C ASP A 92 14.74 16.04 4.71
N GLU A 93 13.43 15.87 4.55
CA GLU A 93 12.52 14.87 5.13
C GLU A 93 12.97 13.41 4.91
N ALA A 94 14.15 13.07 5.41
CA ALA A 94 14.76 11.78 5.32
C ALA A 94 14.16 10.89 6.40
N ILE A 95 13.93 9.65 6.04
CA ILE A 95 13.36 8.62 6.88
C ILE A 95 14.41 7.52 6.93
N LEU A 96 14.77 7.15 8.15
CA LEU A 96 15.62 6.00 8.40
C LEU A 96 14.71 4.78 8.52
N ALA A 97 14.93 3.80 7.65
CA ALA A 97 14.16 2.57 7.64
C ALA A 97 15.08 1.36 7.57
N GLN A 98 14.60 0.24 8.10
CA GLN A 98 15.30 -1.03 8.10
C GLN A 98 14.65 -2.02 7.13
N VAL A 99 15.45 -2.66 6.28
CA VAL A 99 15.03 -3.70 5.33
C VAL A 99 14.60 -4.97 6.08
N GLN A 100 13.37 -5.45 5.88
CA GLN A 100 12.84 -6.70 6.47
C GLN A 100 12.79 -7.86 5.47
N GLY A 101 13.51 -7.75 4.34
CA GLY A 101 13.53 -8.75 3.27
C GLY A 101 14.11 -10.11 3.70
N ASN A 102 13.85 -11.12 2.86
CA ASN A 102 14.37 -12.48 3.01
C ASN A 102 15.92 -12.50 2.85
N PRO A 103 16.68 -13.30 3.62
CA PRO A 103 18.14 -13.39 3.51
C PRO A 103 18.73 -13.77 2.14
N ALA A 104 17.94 -14.23 1.17
CA ALA A 104 18.40 -14.64 -0.15
C ALA A 104 18.56 -13.48 -1.16
N ILE A 105 18.76 -12.25 -0.70
CA ILE A 105 18.89 -11.08 -1.58
C ILE A 105 20.30 -11.05 -2.18
N GLU A 106 20.40 -11.28 -3.50
CA GLU A 106 21.64 -11.14 -4.26
C GLU A 106 21.97 -9.66 -4.53
N TRP A 107 23.26 -9.34 -4.62
CA TRP A 107 23.70 -8.01 -5.06
C TRP A 107 23.13 -7.72 -6.46
N PRO A 108 22.56 -6.53 -6.75
CA PRO A 108 22.81 -5.21 -6.14
C PRO A 108 21.78 -4.76 -5.08
N PHE A 109 20.94 -5.66 -4.59
CA PHE A 109 19.85 -5.30 -3.69
C PHE A 109 20.33 -5.07 -2.24
N CYS A 110 19.56 -4.29 -1.48
CA CYS A 110 19.89 -3.99 -0.09
C CYS A 110 19.77 -5.24 0.79
N PRO A 111 20.78 -5.51 1.63
CA PRO A 111 20.78 -6.71 2.45
C PRO A 111 19.72 -6.64 3.57
N PRO A 112 19.30 -7.80 4.10
CA PRO A 112 18.35 -7.86 5.21
C PRO A 112 18.89 -7.14 6.44
N HIS A 113 18.01 -6.46 7.18
CA HIS A 113 18.30 -5.67 8.38
C HIS A 113 19.24 -4.48 8.17
N ALA A 114 19.57 -4.13 6.92
CA ALA A 114 20.30 -2.90 6.64
C ALA A 114 19.45 -1.66 6.93
N GLU A 115 20.11 -0.64 7.45
CA GLU A 115 19.52 0.68 7.64
C GLU A 115 19.75 1.53 6.41
N VAL A 116 18.68 2.08 5.85
CA VAL A 116 18.69 2.87 4.61
C VAL A 116 18.01 4.22 4.84
N LEU A 117 18.49 5.22 4.13
CA LEU A 117 17.89 6.56 4.10
C LEU A 117 16.97 6.72 2.89
N LEU A 118 15.74 7.14 3.14
CA LEU A 118 14.66 7.28 2.17
C LEU A 118 14.00 8.65 2.27
N LYS A 119 13.36 9.10 1.20
CA LYS A 119 12.49 10.29 1.25
C LYS A 119 11.02 9.87 1.34
N ALA A 120 10.17 10.71 1.92
CA ALA A 120 8.74 10.40 2.06
C ALA A 120 8.03 10.09 0.72
N HIS A 121 8.45 10.73 -0.37
CA HIS A 121 7.89 10.49 -1.73
C HIS A 121 8.43 9.23 -2.40
N GLN A 122 9.37 8.52 -1.79
CA GLN A 122 9.94 7.28 -2.31
C GLN A 122 9.27 6.05 -1.72
N ILE A 123 8.29 6.23 -0.83
CA ILE A 123 7.74 5.17 -0.01
C ILE A 123 6.22 5.24 0.03
N TYR A 124 5.58 4.10 0.27
CA TYR A 124 4.15 4.03 0.51
C TYR A 124 3.82 3.11 1.69
N GLN A 125 2.81 3.49 2.48
CA GLN A 125 2.29 2.70 3.60
C GLN A 125 1.22 1.68 3.18
N LYS A 126 0.48 1.97 2.10
CA LYS A 126 -0.66 1.16 1.69
C LYS A 126 -0.32 0.36 0.44
N PRO A 127 -0.42 -0.98 0.45
CA PRO A 127 -0.46 -1.73 -0.79
C PRO A 127 -1.63 -1.22 -1.64
N ASP A 128 -1.38 -1.02 -2.94
CA ASP A 128 -2.40 -0.58 -3.90
C ASP A 128 -3.40 -1.72 -4.13
N VAL A 129 -4.36 -1.86 -3.21
CA VAL A 129 -5.42 -2.88 -3.24
C VAL A 129 -6.27 -2.76 -4.50
N LEU A 130 -6.35 -1.56 -5.08
CA LEU A 130 -7.07 -1.31 -6.32
C LEU A 130 -6.32 -1.92 -7.51
N LYS A 131 -5.00 -1.72 -7.62
CA LYS A 131 -4.19 -2.42 -8.63
C LYS A 131 -4.25 -3.93 -8.47
N GLN A 132 -4.15 -4.46 -7.25
CA GLN A 132 -4.26 -5.90 -7.02
C GLN A 132 -5.62 -6.47 -7.45
N ALA A 133 -6.71 -5.76 -7.16
CA ALA A 133 -8.04 -6.14 -7.62
C ALA A 133 -8.17 -6.07 -9.15
N GLN A 134 -7.58 -5.06 -9.79
CA GLN A 134 -7.53 -4.94 -11.25
C GLN A 134 -6.76 -6.09 -11.88
N GLU A 135 -5.57 -6.42 -11.38
CA GLU A 135 -4.75 -7.54 -11.87
C GLU A 135 -5.51 -8.87 -11.78
N LEU A 136 -6.19 -9.11 -10.66
CA LEU A 136 -6.98 -10.32 -10.43
C LEU A 136 -8.23 -10.39 -11.34
N LEU A 137 -8.89 -9.26 -11.59
CA LEU A 137 -9.97 -9.16 -12.59
C LEU A 137 -9.46 -9.40 -14.00
N THR A 138 -8.30 -8.84 -14.35
CA THR A 138 -7.70 -9.00 -15.68
C THR A 138 -7.34 -10.47 -15.93
N TYR A 139 -6.85 -11.16 -14.89
CA TYR A 139 -6.59 -12.60 -14.94
C TYR A 139 -7.88 -13.44 -15.10
N LEU A 140 -8.98 -13.05 -14.43
CA LEU A 140 -10.25 -13.79 -14.49
C LEU A 140 -11.04 -13.53 -15.79
N LEU A 141 -11.01 -12.31 -16.34
CA LEU A 141 -11.69 -11.94 -17.58
C LEU A 141 -10.85 -12.19 -18.85
N GLY A 142 -9.53 -12.30 -18.71
CA GLY A 142 -8.60 -12.57 -19.81
C GLY A 142 -8.45 -14.05 -20.19
N ARG A 143 -9.34 -14.92 -19.68
CA ARG A 143 -9.39 -16.35 -20.00
C ARG A 143 -10.50 -16.67 -20.99
#